data_AF-A0A1L8DXF5-F1
#
_entry.id   AF-A0A1L8DXF5-F1
#
_cell.length_a   1.000
_cell.length_b   1.000
_cell.length_c   1.000
_cell.angle_alpha   90.00
_cell.angle_beta   90.00
_cell.angle_gamma   90.00
#
_symmetry.space_group_name_H-M   'P 1'
#
loop_
_entity.id
_entity.type
_entity.pdbx_description
1 polymer ?
#
loop_
_entity_poly.entity_id
_entity_poly.type
_entity_poly.pdbx_seq_one_letter_code
_entity_poly.pdbx_strand_id
1 'polypeptide(L)' 'MSEVHFDEYEHYNFDHDKHIFSGHSGKQRTKKEASTHTNHHDPSGHSRKILTKLMNTENNRKETPPAPKKN' A
#
# COMPACT_ATOMS: atom_id res chain seq x y z
N MET A 1 0.01 19.26 -25.05
CA MET A 1 -1.00 18.46 -25.77
C MET A 1 -2.35 19.04 -25.38
N SER A 2 -3.06 19.64 -26.33
CA SER A 2 -4.33 20.35 -26.08
C SER A 2 -5.47 19.37 -25.86
N GLU A 3 -6.39 19.74 -24.96
CA GLU A 3 -7.50 18.92 -24.44
C GLU A 3 -8.46 18.39 -25.53
N VAL A 4 -8.46 19.05 -26.70
CA VAL A 4 -9.22 18.69 -27.91
C VAL A 4 -8.81 17.40 -28.60
N HIS A 5 -7.69 16.78 -28.20
CA HIS A 5 -7.21 15.53 -28.79
C HIS A 5 -7.52 14.29 -27.97
N PHE A 6 -8.07 14.45 -26.76
CA PHE A 6 -8.45 13.32 -25.93
C PHE A 6 -9.83 12.85 -26.33
N ASP A 7 -9.97 11.54 -26.55
CA ASP A 7 -11.28 10.94 -26.72
C ASP A 7 -11.95 10.72 -25.35
N GLU A 8 -13.25 10.40 -25.38
CA GLU A 8 -14.04 10.18 -24.17
C GLU A 8 -13.46 9.06 -23.28
N TYR A 9 -12.78 8.08 -23.89
CA TYR A 9 -12.14 6.98 -23.17
C TYR A 9 -10.85 7.42 -22.47
N GLU A 10 -10.06 8.28 -23.10
CA GLU A 10 -8.85 8.84 -22.49
C GLU A 10 -9.21 9.69 -21.27
N HIS A 11 -10.27 10.51 -21.33
CA HIS A 11 -10.77 11.25 -20.17
C HIS A 11 -11.23 10.33 -19.02
N TYR A 12 -12.01 9.28 -19.33
CA TYR A 12 -12.44 8.31 -18.33
C TYR A 12 -11.26 7.64 -17.63
N ASN A 13 -10.24 7.27 -18.40
CA ASN A 13 -9.03 6.64 -17.89
C ASN A 13 -8.29 7.58 -16.94
N PHE A 14 -8.03 8.85 -17.31
CA PHE A 14 -7.34 9.80 -16.42
C PHE A 14 -8.09 10.08 -15.11
N ASP A 15 -9.41 10.20 -15.16
CA ASP A 15 -10.24 10.45 -13.98
C ASP A 15 -10.30 9.23 -13.05
N HIS A 16 -10.32 8.02 -13.62
CA HIS A 16 -10.36 6.77 -12.86
C HIS A 16 -8.96 6.31 -12.41
N ASP A 17 -7.90 6.69 -13.10
CA ASP A 17 -6.51 6.40 -12.74
C ASP A 17 -6.17 6.91 -11.33
N LYS A 18 -6.66 8.10 -10.98
CA LYS A 18 -6.55 8.68 -9.63
C LYS A 18 -7.15 7.78 -8.53
N HIS A 19 -8.19 7.03 -8.86
CA HIS A 19 -8.90 6.14 -7.93
C HIS A 19 -8.24 4.77 -7.83
N ILE A 20 -7.58 4.32 -8.90
CA ILE A 20 -6.84 3.04 -8.95
C ILE A 20 -5.44 3.20 -8.34
N PHE A 21 -4.75 4.30 -8.64
CA PHE A 21 -3.36 4.55 -8.23
C PHE A 21 -3.23 5.74 -7.27
N SER A 22 -3.99 5.74 -6.17
CA SER A 22 -3.80 6.76 -5.13
C SER A 22 -2.37 6.69 -4.56
N GLY A 23 -1.52 7.63 -4.97
CA GLY A 23 -0.05 7.62 -4.77
C GLY A 23 0.45 7.68 -3.33
N HIS A 24 -0.41 7.57 -2.32
CA HIS A 24 -0.04 7.66 -0.91
C HIS A 24 -0.32 6.39 -0.09
N SER A 25 -0.93 5.37 -0.68
CA SER A 25 -1.09 4.06 -0.02
C SER A 25 -0.22 3.06 -0.75
N GLY A 26 0.98 2.77 -0.21
CA GLY A 26 1.99 1.88 -0.81
C GLY A 26 1.55 0.43 -1.07
N LYS A 27 0.24 0.15 -0.98
CA LYS A 27 -0.39 -1.14 -1.27
C LYS A 27 -1.73 -1.02 -2.03
N GLN A 28 -2.03 0.13 -2.64
CA GLN A 28 -3.30 0.36 -3.38
C GLN A 28 -4.57 -0.04 -2.59
N ARG A 29 -4.53 0.06 -1.26
CA ARG A 29 -5.69 -0.26 -0.43
C ARG A 29 -6.57 0.95 -0.27
N THR A 30 -7.87 0.77 -0.40
CA THR A 30 -8.85 1.79 0.00
C THR A 30 -8.74 2.05 1.50
N LYS A 31 -9.17 3.23 1.97
CA LYS A 31 -9.20 3.55 3.41
C LYS A 31 -9.99 2.52 4.23
N LYS A 32 -11.03 1.94 3.62
CA LYS A 32 -11.86 0.87 4.19
C LYS A 32 -11.08 -0.44 4.32
N GLU A 33 -10.37 -0.85 3.27
CA GLU A 33 -9.55 -2.07 3.31
C GLU A 33 -8.39 -1.93 4.31
N ALA A 34 -7.80 -0.75 4.42
CA ALA A 34 -6.75 -0.50 5.42
C ALA A 34 -7.28 -0.65 6.85
N SER A 35 -8.50 -0.18 7.14
CA SER A 35 -9.10 -0.30 8.47
C SER A 35 -9.54 -1.73 8.81
N THR A 36 -9.98 -2.52 7.82
CA THR A 36 -10.36 -3.92 8.01
C THR A 36 -9.19 -4.90 7.93
N HIS A 37 -8.04 -4.50 7.38
CA HIS A 37 -6.91 -5.41 7.23
C HIS A 37 -5.99 -5.47 8.47
N THR A 38 -6.10 -4.52 9.39
CA THR A 38 -5.28 -4.48 10.60
C THR A 38 -6.14 -4.40 11.86
N ASN A 39 -5.64 -4.98 12.95
CA ASN A 39 -6.19 -4.77 14.30
C ASN A 39 -7.59 -5.33 14.61
N HIS A 40 -8.01 -6.42 13.95
CA HIS A 40 -9.12 -7.22 14.46
C HIS A 40 -8.72 -8.00 15.72
N HIS A 41 -9.62 -8.01 16.71
CA HIS A 41 -9.48 -8.80 17.93
C HIS A 41 -9.83 -10.26 17.62
N ASP A 42 -8.82 -11.06 17.28
CA ASP A 42 -8.91 -12.51 17.19
C ASP A 42 -8.07 -13.09 18.36
N PRO A 43 -8.66 -13.93 19.24
CA PRO A 43 -7.95 -14.52 20.38
C PRO A 43 -6.71 -15.33 19.97
N SER A 44 -6.68 -15.90 18.76
CA SER A 44 -5.51 -16.55 18.15
C SER A 44 -4.71 -15.63 17.22
N GLY A 45 -5.33 -14.52 16.82
CA GLY A 45 -4.80 -13.58 15.83
C GLY A 45 -3.71 -12.68 16.38
N HIS A 46 -3.61 -12.50 17.70
CA HIS A 46 -2.49 -11.78 18.30
C HIS A 46 -1.16 -12.52 18.05
N SER A 47 -1.11 -13.83 18.33
CA SER A 47 0.06 -14.67 18.06
C SER A 47 0.41 -14.72 16.57
N ARG A 48 -0.60 -14.89 15.69
CA ARG A 48 -0.40 -14.86 14.23
C ARG A 48 0.15 -13.52 13.74
N LYS A 49 -0.33 -12.40 14.31
CA LYS A 49 0.16 -11.05 13.99
C LYS A 49 1.60 -10.85 14.45
N ILE A 50 1.97 -11.35 15.63
CA ILE A 50 3.35 -11.29 16.12
C ILE A 50 4.28 -12.05 15.17
N LEU A 51 3.92 -13.29 14.81
CA LEU A 51 4.72 -14.13 13.90
C LEU A 51 4.90 -13.47 12.53
N THR A 52 3.82 -12.95 11.94
CA THR A 52 3.88 -12.29 10.62
C THR A 52 4.71 -11.00 10.67
N LYS A 53 4.61 -10.20 11.75
CA LYS A 53 5.48 -9.03 11.95
C LYS A 53 6.94 -9.43 12.05
N LEU A 54 7.27 -10.45 12.84
CA LEU A 54 8.63 -10.95 12.98
C LEU A 54 9.21 -11.37 11.62
N MET A 55 8.49 -12.19 10.86
CA MET A 55 8.92 -12.64 9.54
C MET A 55 9.14 -11.47 8.56
N ASN A 56 8.20 -10.52 8.51
CA ASN A 56 8.32 -9.35 7.62
C ASN A 56 9.50 -8.46 8.01
N THR A 57 9.73 -8.23 9.30
CA THR A 57 10.87 -7.46 9.79
C THR A 57 12.19 -8.11 9.35
N GLU A 58 12.32 -9.43 9.49
CA GLU A 58 13.54 -10.14 9.07
C GLU A 58 13.72 -10.13 7.55
N ASN A 59 12.66 -10.28 6.76
CA ASN A 59 12.75 -10.19 5.30
C ASN A 59 13.16 -8.79 4.84
N ASN A 60 12.55 -7.74 5.38
CA ASN A 60 12.91 -6.35 5.05
C ASN A 60 14.38 -6.04 5.39
N ARG A 61 14.91 -6.60 6.50
CA ARG A 61 16.33 -6.46 6.88
C ARG A 61 17.29 -7.16 5.91
N LYS A 62 16.85 -8.22 5.23
CA LYS A 62 17.62 -8.92 4.19
C LYS A 62 17.59 -8.18 2.86
N GLU A 63 16.43 -7.62 2.51
CA GLU A 63 16.19 -6.95 1.23
C GLU A 63 16.76 -5.53 1.19
N THR A 64 16.84 -4.85 2.35
CA THR A 64 17.36 -3.48 2.43
C THR A 64 18.69 -3.43 3.18
N PRO A 65 19.78 -2.92 2.57
CA PRO A 65 21.01 -2.68 3.32
C PRO A 65 20.71 -1.64 4.42
N PRO A 66 21.29 -1.78 5.62
CA PRO A 66 21.01 -0.86 6.72
C PRO A 66 21.32 0.57 6.29
N ALA A 67 20.38 1.48 6.51
CA ALA A 67 20.60 2.90 6.26
C ALA A 67 21.85 3.37 7.02
N PRO A 68 22.67 4.27 6.45
CA PRO A 68 23.86 4.76 7.11
C PRO A 68 23.44 5.42 8.43
N LYS A 69 24.06 4.98 9.53
CA LYS A 69 23.85 5.60 10.84
C LYS A 69 24.32 7.05 10.75
N LYS A 70 23.40 8.00 10.91
CA LYS A 70 23.76 9.40 11.07
C LYS A 70 24.30 9.56 12.49
N ASN A 71 25.61 9.78 12.61
CA ASN A 71 26.29 10.08 13.87
C ASN A 71 25.78 11.40 14.45
#